data_AF-A0AAD8XSH2-F1
#
_entry.id   AF-A0AAD8XSH2-F1
#
_cell.length_a   1.000
_cell.length_b   1.000
_cell.length_c   1.000
_cell.angle_alpha   90.00
_cell.angle_beta   90.00
_cell.angle_gamma   90.00
#
_symmetry.space_group_name_H-M   'P 1'
#
loop_
_entity.id
_entity.type
_entity.pdbx_description
1 polymer ?
#
loop_
_entity_poly.entity_id
_entity_poly.type
_entity_poly.pdbx_seq_one_letter_code
_entity_poly.pdbx_strand_id
1 'polypeptide(L)'
;MYNLGGYYDTGRPSIPKDQAMARVWFQRAAEKGESRGAYNLACSYRDGEGGAVDKAQAAKYFRMAGERGHIQGVTCYGLALMSGDGIKRDIVEGKKWLKRELMRGMNLQYSNCKCMK
;
A
#
# COMPACT_ATOMS: atom_id res chain seq x y z
N MET A 1 -6.33 -15.38 -2.17
CA MET A 1 -6.36 -14.98 -0.73
C MET A 1 -6.65 -13.50 -0.50
N TYR A 2 -6.43 -12.62 -1.50
CA TYR A 2 -6.87 -11.22 -1.52
C TYR A 2 -8.35 -11.00 -1.15
N ASN A 3 -9.24 -11.89 -1.59
CA ASN A 3 -10.69 -11.73 -1.41
C ASN A 3 -11.12 -11.71 0.06
N LEU A 4 -10.45 -12.43 0.96
CA LEU A 4 -10.81 -12.49 2.38
C LEU A 4 -10.52 -11.18 3.12
N GLY A 5 -9.32 -10.60 2.93
CA GLY A 5 -9.00 -9.29 3.52
C GLY A 5 -9.95 -8.19 3.04
N GLY A 6 -10.32 -8.22 1.75
CA GLY A 6 -11.33 -7.31 1.20
C GLY A 6 -12.74 -7.53 1.77
N TYR A 7 -13.12 -8.76 2.15
CA TYR A 7 -14.41 -9.04 2.78
C TYR A 7 -14.52 -8.46 4.20
N TYR A 8 -13.45 -8.54 4.98
CA TYR A 8 -13.40 -7.93 6.31
C TYR A 8 -13.31 -6.40 6.26
N ASP A 9 -12.68 -5.86 5.22
CA ASP A 9 -12.58 -4.40 5.00
C ASP A 9 -13.93 -3.79 4.59
N THR A 10 -14.62 -4.41 3.63
CA THR A 10 -15.90 -3.91 3.11
C THR A 10 -17.11 -4.23 4.00
N GLY A 11 -17.05 -5.27 4.82
CA GLY A 11 -18.17 -5.75 5.62
C GLY A 11 -19.30 -6.28 4.74
N ARG A 12 -19.35 -7.60 4.52
CA ARG A 12 -20.54 -8.24 3.92
C ARG A 12 -21.61 -8.44 5.00
N PRO A 13 -22.90 -8.57 4.64
CA PRO A 13 -23.98 -8.77 5.61
C PRO A 13 -23.77 -9.97 6.57
N SER A 14 -22.92 -10.93 6.21
CA SER A 14 -22.57 -12.11 7.03
C SER A 14 -21.19 -12.05 7.70
N ILE A 15 -20.37 -11.02 7.47
CA ILE A 15 -19.03 -10.88 8.04
C ILE A 15 -18.93 -9.50 8.70
N PRO A 16 -18.85 -9.42 10.05
CA PRO A 16 -18.67 -8.14 10.71
C PRO A 16 -17.38 -7.47 10.22
N LYS A 17 -17.46 -6.16 9.98
CA LYS A 17 -16.32 -5.36 9.56
C LYS A 17 -15.26 -5.41 10.66
N ASP A 18 -14.16 -6.12 10.41
CA ASP A 18 -13.05 -6.26 11.34
C ASP A 18 -11.75 -5.92 10.62
N GLN A 19 -11.34 -4.67 10.82
CA GLN A 19 -10.15 -4.11 10.21
C GLN A 19 -8.86 -4.73 10.78
N ALA A 20 -8.88 -5.22 12.02
CA ALA A 20 -7.74 -5.92 12.61
C ALA A 20 -7.55 -7.28 11.93
N MET A 21 -8.65 -8.01 11.69
CA MET A 21 -8.61 -9.24 10.90
C MET A 21 -8.22 -8.98 9.44
N ALA A 22 -8.70 -7.89 8.84
CA ALA A 22 -8.30 -7.48 7.49
C ALA A 22 -6.78 -7.28 7.38
N ARG A 23 -6.15 -6.58 8.35
CA ARG A 23 -4.68 -6.45 8.43
C ARG A 23 -3.97 -7.79 8.47
N VAL A 24 -4.42 -8.73 9.30
CA VAL A 24 -3.81 -10.06 9.40
C VAL A 24 -3.88 -10.80 8.06
N TRP A 25 -5.00 -10.69 7.35
CA TRP A 25 -5.16 -11.29 6.02
C TRP A 25 -4.28 -10.61 4.96
N PHE A 26 -4.13 -9.29 4.99
CA PHE A 26 -3.22 -8.58 4.09
C PHE A 26 -1.76 -8.89 4.38
N GLN A 27 -1.38 -9.08 5.65
CA GLN A 27 -0.05 -9.55 6.02
C GLN A 27 0.25 -10.92 5.46
N ARG A 28 -0.66 -11.89 5.62
CA ARG A 28 -0.51 -13.21 4.99
C ARG A 28 -0.41 -13.13 3.46
N ALA A 29 -1.15 -12.22 2.83
CA ALA A 29 -1.04 -12.01 1.39
C ALA A 29 0.33 -11.42 1.01
N ALA A 30 0.82 -10.44 1.75
CA ALA A 30 2.15 -9.85 1.57
C ALA A 30 3.27 -10.89 1.78
N GLU A 31 3.16 -11.76 2.77
CA GLU A 31 4.12 -12.86 3.00
C GLU A 31 4.12 -13.85 1.84
N LYS A 32 2.96 -14.12 1.24
CA LYS A 32 2.83 -14.99 0.06
C LYS A 32 3.30 -14.38 -1.26
N GLY A 33 3.83 -13.16 -1.24
CA GLY A 33 4.31 -12.50 -2.46
C GLY A 33 3.25 -11.67 -3.19
N GLU A 34 2.03 -11.57 -2.68
CA GLU A 34 0.96 -10.79 -3.34
C GLU A 34 1.23 -9.30 -3.21
N SER A 35 1.47 -8.65 -4.33
CA SER A 35 1.81 -7.23 -4.40
C SER A 35 0.62 -6.32 -4.00
N ARG A 36 -0.61 -6.73 -4.33
CA ARG A 36 -1.86 -6.11 -3.85
C ARG A 36 -2.06 -6.24 -2.34
N GLY A 37 -1.68 -7.39 -1.77
CA GLY A 37 -1.76 -7.62 -0.32
C GLY A 37 -0.84 -6.68 0.45
N ALA A 38 0.41 -6.54 -0.02
CA ALA A 38 1.36 -5.59 0.54
C ALA A 38 0.88 -4.13 0.42
N TYR A 39 0.27 -3.75 -0.71
CA TYR A 39 -0.31 -2.41 -0.87
C TYR A 39 -1.45 -2.14 0.10
N ASN A 40 -2.40 -3.07 0.25
CA ASN A 40 -3.52 -2.88 1.18
C ASN A 40 -3.06 -2.84 2.64
N LEU A 41 -2.07 -3.68 3.00
CA LEU A 41 -1.47 -3.62 4.34
C LEU A 41 -0.81 -2.26 4.61
N ALA A 42 -0.10 -1.72 3.62
CA ALA A 42 0.50 -0.40 3.71
C ALA A 42 -0.56 0.70 3.92
N CYS A 43 -1.68 0.63 3.20
CA CYS A 43 -2.81 1.53 3.41
C CYS A 43 -3.40 1.39 4.82
N SER A 44 -3.62 0.17 5.31
CA SER A 44 -4.12 -0.03 6.68
C SER A 44 -3.20 0.55 7.76
N TYR A 45 -1.87 0.44 7.59
CA TYR A 45 -0.91 1.07 8.50
C TYR A 45 -0.90 2.60 8.39
N ARG A 46 -1.09 3.16 7.19
CA ARG A 46 -1.17 4.61 6.99
C ARG A 46 -2.44 5.20 7.60
N ASP A 47 -3.58 4.52 7.41
CA ASP A 47 -4.90 5.01 7.77
C ASP A 47 -5.32 4.62 9.21
N GLY A 48 -4.55 3.75 9.87
CA GLY A 48 -4.88 3.31 11.23
C GLY A 48 -6.05 2.30 11.26
N GLU A 49 -6.39 1.69 10.12
CA GLU A 49 -7.49 0.73 10.04
C GLU A 49 -7.09 -0.62 10.64
N GLY A 50 -7.58 -0.96 11.84
CA GLY A 50 -7.28 -2.25 12.49
C GLY A 50 -6.09 -2.23 13.45
N GLY A 51 -5.66 -1.04 13.90
CA GLY A 51 -4.58 -0.84 14.87
C GLY A 51 -3.99 0.56 14.78
N ALA A 52 -2.89 0.84 15.48
CA ALA A 52 -2.26 2.16 15.43
C ALA A 52 -1.79 2.55 14.00
N VAL A 53 -1.76 3.86 13.74
CA VAL A 53 -1.13 4.44 12.56
C VAL A 53 0.37 4.28 12.67
N ASP A 54 0.99 3.67 11.65
CA ASP A 54 2.43 3.56 11.53
C ASP A 54 2.85 3.80 10.08
N LYS A 55 3.20 5.06 9.81
CA LYS A 55 3.59 5.49 8.47
C LYS A 55 4.96 4.95 8.06
N ALA A 56 5.84 4.65 9.01
CA ALA A 56 7.13 4.03 8.72
C ALA A 56 6.95 2.60 8.23
N GLN A 57 6.05 1.85 8.88
CA GLN A 57 5.68 0.51 8.44
C GLN A 57 4.94 0.55 7.10
N ALA A 58 4.03 1.51 6.90
CA ALA A 58 3.33 1.70 5.63
C ALA A 58 4.33 1.90 4.46
N ALA A 59 5.33 2.76 4.64
CA ALA A 59 6.36 2.99 3.63
C ALA A 59 7.15 1.71 3.27
N LYS A 60 7.49 0.87 4.27
CA LYS A 60 8.16 -0.42 4.02
C LYS A 60 7.31 -1.35 3.15
N TYR A 61 6.01 -1.45 3.43
CA TYR A 61 5.11 -2.30 2.65
C TYR A 61 4.80 -1.72 1.26
N PHE A 62 4.73 -0.39 1.10
CA PHE A 62 4.64 0.23 -0.23
C PHE A 62 5.88 -0.06 -1.08
N ARG A 63 7.08 0.01 -0.49
CA ARG A 63 8.32 -0.39 -1.15
C ARG A 63 8.26 -1.85 -1.60
N MET A 64 7.87 -2.76 -0.70
CA MET A 64 7.74 -4.19 -1.03
C MET A 64 6.74 -4.43 -2.17
N ALA A 65 5.59 -3.74 -2.15
CA ALA A 65 4.61 -3.80 -3.22
C ALA A 65 5.21 -3.34 -4.55
N GLY A 66 5.98 -2.26 -4.53
CA GLY A 66 6.64 -1.71 -5.72
C GLY A 66 7.79 -2.56 -6.26
N GLU A 67 8.59 -3.17 -5.40
CA GLU A 67 9.63 -4.14 -5.79
C GLU A 67 9.01 -5.34 -6.53
N ARG A 68 7.79 -5.73 -6.14
CA ARG A 68 7.00 -6.79 -6.76
C ARG A 68 6.15 -6.32 -7.96
N GLY A 69 6.35 -5.09 -8.43
CA GLY A 69 5.69 -4.57 -9.64
C GLY A 69 4.30 -3.99 -9.44
N HIS A 70 3.87 -3.70 -8.20
CA HIS A 70 2.61 -2.98 -7.96
C HIS A 70 2.77 -1.49 -8.24
N ILE A 71 2.10 -1.03 -9.28
CA ILE A 71 2.15 0.36 -9.79
C ILE A 71 1.81 1.39 -8.70
N GLN A 72 0.70 1.15 -8.00
CA GLN A 72 0.26 2.04 -6.92
C GLN A 72 1.21 1.99 -5.70
N GLY A 73 1.90 0.87 -5.49
CA GLY A 73 2.86 0.71 -4.40
C GLY A 73 4.11 1.55 -4.62
N VAL A 74 4.67 1.50 -5.85
CA VAL A 74 5.79 2.37 -6.25
C VAL A 74 5.42 3.85 -6.12
N THR A 75 4.23 4.21 -6.60
CA THR A 75 3.76 5.60 -6.59
C THR A 75 3.61 6.12 -5.16
N CYS A 76 2.92 5.40 -4.27
CA CYS A 76 2.76 5.84 -2.89
C CYS A 76 4.07 5.77 -2.09
N TYR A 77 5.02 4.87 -2.40
CA TYR A 77 6.36 4.90 -1.81
C TYR A 77 7.18 6.12 -2.25
N GLY A 78 7.19 6.42 -3.56
CA GLY A 78 7.86 7.59 -4.12
C GLY A 78 7.31 8.90 -3.54
N LEU A 79 6.00 9.00 -3.39
CA LEU A 79 5.34 10.13 -2.74
C LEU A 79 5.67 10.21 -1.24
N ALA A 80 5.67 9.08 -0.52
CA ALA A 80 6.04 9.05 0.89
C ALA A 80 7.49 9.53 1.11
N LEU A 81 8.42 9.16 0.23
CA LEU A 81 9.81 9.65 0.23
C LEU A 81 9.88 11.16 -0.03
N MET A 82 9.10 11.68 -0.96
CA MET A 82 9.10 13.11 -1.30
C MET A 82 8.47 13.99 -0.22
N SER A 83 7.39 13.50 0.41
CA SER A 83 6.68 14.19 1.49
C SER A 83 7.35 14.01 2.85
N GLY A 84 8.16 12.96 3.03
CA GLY A 84 8.73 12.59 4.33
C GLY A 84 7.69 11.96 5.27
N ASP A 85 6.65 11.32 4.72
CA ASP A 85 5.53 10.82 5.52
C ASP A 85 5.85 9.41 6.05
N GLY A 86 6.33 9.34 7.29
CA GLY A 86 6.74 8.10 7.95
C GLY A 86 8.17 7.63 7.65
N ILE A 87 8.86 8.27 6.73
CA ILE A 87 10.26 7.97 6.37
C ILE A 87 11.03 9.27 6.18
N LYS A 88 12.36 9.20 6.34
CA LYS A 88 13.23 10.35 6.09
C LYS A 88 13.00 10.85 4.66
N ARG A 89 12.67 12.14 4.55
CA ARG A 89 12.41 12.79 3.27
C ARG A 89 13.62 12.66 2.35
N ASP A 90 13.42 12.03 1.20
CA ASP A 90 14.42 11.90 0.13
C ASP A 90 13.74 12.08 -1.23
N ILE A 91 13.85 13.31 -1.73
CA ILE A 91 13.22 13.70 -2.99
C ILE A 91 13.93 13.07 -4.19
N VAL A 92 15.24 12.80 -4.08
CA VAL A 92 16.04 12.24 -5.19
C VAL A 92 15.66 10.79 -5.39
N GLU A 93 15.62 10.01 -4.31
CA GLU A 93 15.20 8.62 -4.35
C GLU A 93 13.72 8.52 -4.73
N GLY A 94 12.83 9.36 -4.17
CA GLY A 94 11.41 9.38 -4.54
C GLY A 94 11.17 9.60 -6.03
N LYS A 95 11.89 10.55 -6.63
CA LYS A 95 11.86 10.77 -8.09
C LYS A 95 12.41 9.59 -8.89
N LYS A 96 13.41 8.87 -8.38
CA LYS A 96 13.97 7.68 -9.02
C LYS A 96 12.96 6.54 -9.07
N TRP A 97 12.24 6.31 -7.97
CA TRP A 97 11.13 5.34 -7.92
C TRP A 97 10.00 5.72 -8.88
N LEU A 98 9.59 6.98 -8.92
CA LEU A 98 8.57 7.47 -9.87
C LEU A 98 9.03 7.41 -11.34
N LYS A 99 10.31 7.68 -11.63
CA LYS A 99 10.87 7.50 -12.98
C LYS A 99 10.89 6.03 -13.41
N ARG A 100 11.22 5.12 -12.49
CA ARG A 100 11.12 3.68 -12.72
C ARG A 100 9.67 3.26 -13.01
N GLU A 101 8.71 3.93 -12.38
CA GLU A 101 7.28 3.73 -12.61
C GLU A 101 6.85 4.23 -14.00
N LEU A 102 7.28 5.42 -14.42
CA LEU A 102 6.98 5.96 -15.76
C LEU A 102 7.48 5.04 -16.89
N MET A 103 8.60 4.34 -16.68
CA MET A 103 9.13 3.34 -17.62
C MET A 103 8.31 2.04 -17.63
N ARG A 104 7.62 1.70 -16.54
CA ARG A 104 6.76 0.51 -16.41
C ARG A 104 5.28 0.80 -16.75
N GLY A 105 4.84 2.03 -16.55
CA GLY A 105 3.46 2.51 -16.58
C GLY A 105 3.03 3.19 -17.88
N MET A 106 3.72 2.96 -19.00
CA MET A 106 3.18 3.28 -20.33
C MET A 106 1.87 2.52 -20.67
N ASN A 107 1.35 1.71 -19.73
CA ASN A 107 -0.02 1.21 -19.74
C ASN A 107 -0.70 1.48 -18.39
N LEU A 108 -1.74 2.32 -18.43
CA LEU A 108 -2.85 2.46 -17.47
C LEU A 108 -2.69 3.38 -16.23
N GLN A 109 -3.18 4.61 -16.45
CA GLN A 109 -4.08 5.37 -15.59
C GLN A 109 -3.54 5.93 -14.26
N TYR A 110 -3.02 7.17 -14.36
CA TYR A 110 -3.16 8.20 -13.32
C TYR A 110 -4.64 8.50 -13.08
N SER A 111 -5.31 7.71 -12.24
CA SER A 111 -6.62 8.03 -11.66
C SER A 111 -6.86 7.11 -10.47
N ASN A 112 -7.12 7.66 -9.28
CA ASN A 112 -7.49 6.94 -8.04
C ASN A 112 -6.38 6.32 -7.16
N CYS A 113 -5.21 6.94 -7.05
CA CYS A 113 -4.42 6.74 -5.82
C CYS A 113 -5.11 7.48 -4.66
N LYS A 114 -5.76 6.72 -3.76
CA LYS A 114 -6.38 7.21 -2.51
C LYS A 114 -5.38 7.90 -1.55
N CYS A 115 -4.09 7.94 -1.88
CA CYS A 115 -2.99 8.57 -1.14
C CYS A 115 -3.02 10.11 -1.11
N MET A 116 -4.00 10.79 -1.74
CA MET A 116 -4.08 12.25 -1.87
C MET A 116 -5.42 12.91 -1.44
N LYS A 117 -6.28 12.20 -0.69
CA LYS A 117 -7.46 12.82 -0.05
C LYS A 117 -7.35 12.72 1.46
#